data_AF-A0A937QPP0-F1
#
_entry.id   AF-A0A937QPP0-F1
#
_cell.length_a   1.000
_cell.length_b   1.000
_cell.length_c   1.000
_cell.angle_alpha   90.00
_cell.angle_beta   90.00
_cell.angle_gamma   90.00
#
_symmetry.space_group_name_H-M   'P 1'
#
loop_
_entity.id
_entity.type
_entity.pdbx_description
1 polymer ?
#
loop_
_entity_poly.entity_id
_entity_poly.type
_entity_poly.pdbx_seq_one_letter_code
_entity_poly.pdbx_strand_id
1 'polypeptide(L)'
;MNKVSRCKVLLKICVLGFLLSGLSSCATELVAPYDEGLVTGTEAFYKKAAGIIDEGIRVSPRTDQERERIQDPNNHDAHFSRFEPKYSDLLVDSEALVLRAITGSYEIDKVGQKLQEKIDEFIEKQIPSVCQGLSEEFGKTSLTTKNYIDLMCIVSKWKERHENKELTRNTLILKRANWEGRKKTIFNAILAIQKAESKKKKDQ
;
A
#
# COMPACT_ATOMS: atom_id res chain seq x y z
N MET A 1 -65.67 -41.34 -46.29
CA MET A 1 -65.55 -40.19 -47.21
C MET A 1 -65.30 -38.93 -46.41
N ASN A 2 -64.28 -38.16 -46.84
CA ASN A 2 -63.98 -36.75 -46.57
C ASN A 2 -63.54 -36.33 -45.15
N LYS A 3 -62.21 -36.38 -44.92
CA LYS A 3 -61.48 -35.43 -44.07
C LYS A 3 -60.75 -34.43 -44.97
N VAL A 4 -61.08 -33.15 -44.82
CA VAL A 4 -60.39 -32.00 -45.44
C VAL A 4 -59.54 -31.32 -44.37
N SER A 5 -58.22 -31.37 -44.59
CA SER A 5 -57.21 -30.28 -44.57
C SER A 5 -57.05 -29.28 -43.40
N ARG A 6 -55.77 -28.87 -43.23
CA ARG A 6 -55.16 -27.74 -42.49
C ARG A 6 -54.72 -28.11 -41.05
N CYS A 7 -53.55 -27.71 -40.53
CA CYS A 7 -52.69 -26.59 -40.88
C CYS A 7 -51.23 -26.85 -40.45
N LYS A 8 -50.29 -26.35 -41.24
CA LYS A 8 -48.85 -26.25 -40.94
C LYS A 8 -48.63 -25.39 -39.69
N VAL A 9 -47.86 -25.86 -38.69
CA VAL A 9 -46.80 -25.11 -37.99
C VAL A 9 -45.88 -26.14 -37.31
N LEU A 10 -44.90 -26.66 -38.07
CA LEU A 10 -43.83 -27.53 -37.58
C LEU A 10 -42.50 -26.81 -37.84
N LEU A 11 -42.31 -25.66 -37.21
CA LEU A 11 -41.02 -24.95 -37.15
C LEU A 11 -41.18 -23.77 -36.19
N LYS A 12 -40.49 -23.81 -35.04
CA LYS A 12 -40.23 -22.71 -34.06
C LYS A 12 -40.35 -23.16 -32.59
N ILE A 13 -39.87 -24.36 -32.25
CA ILE A 13 -39.61 -24.72 -30.85
C ILE A 13 -38.20 -25.32 -30.79
N CYS A 14 -37.17 -24.47 -30.88
CA CYS A 14 -35.78 -24.83 -30.54
C CYS A 14 -34.82 -23.64 -30.33
N VAL A 15 -35.29 -22.38 -30.31
CA VAL A 15 -34.37 -21.21 -30.23
C VAL A 15 -34.50 -20.43 -28.90
N LEU A 16 -35.40 -20.82 -27.99
CA LEU A 16 -35.65 -20.06 -26.75
C LEU A 16 -34.99 -20.64 -25.48
N GLY A 17 -34.04 -21.57 -25.61
CA GLY A 17 -33.40 -22.24 -24.46
C GLY A 17 -31.93 -21.90 -24.21
N PHE A 18 -31.29 -21.07 -25.04
CA PHE A 18 -29.83 -20.88 -25.03
C PHE A 18 -29.36 -19.44 -24.71
N LEU A 19 -30.24 -18.61 -24.15
CA LEU A 19 -29.99 -17.17 -23.94
C LEU A 19 -29.95 -16.73 -22.46
N LEU A 20 -29.89 -17.67 -21.51
CA LEU A 20 -29.86 -17.38 -20.07
C LEU A 20 -28.56 -17.80 -19.36
N SER A 21 -27.54 -18.28 -20.09
CA SER A 21 -26.30 -18.79 -19.49
C SER A 21 -25.09 -17.85 -19.62
N GLY A 22 -25.28 -16.61 -20.08
CA GLY A 22 -24.17 -15.73 -20.49
C GLY A 22 -23.80 -14.57 -19.56
N LEU A 23 -24.40 -14.48 -18.36
CA LEU A 23 -24.08 -13.42 -17.39
C LEU A 23 -23.35 -13.95 -16.17
N SER A 24 -22.35 -14.81 -16.36
CA SER A 24 -21.23 -14.89 -15.42
C SER A 24 -20.43 -13.61 -15.58
N SER A 25 -20.83 -12.54 -14.88
CA SER A 25 -19.99 -11.36 -14.77
C SER A 25 -18.66 -11.81 -14.19
N CYS A 26 -17.58 -11.62 -14.94
CA CYS A 26 -16.26 -11.51 -14.35
C CYS A 26 -16.31 -10.25 -13.47
N ALA A 27 -16.82 -10.37 -12.26
CA ALA A 27 -16.75 -9.33 -11.27
C ALA A 27 -15.26 -9.21 -10.92
N THR A 28 -14.57 -8.27 -11.57
CA THR A 28 -13.25 -7.84 -11.12
C THR A 28 -13.43 -7.39 -9.67
N GLU A 29 -12.91 -8.18 -8.72
CA GLU A 29 -13.07 -7.92 -7.30
C GLU A 29 -12.25 -6.67 -6.96
N LEU A 30 -12.93 -5.52 -6.98
CA LEU A 30 -12.30 -4.20 -6.78
C LEU A 30 -11.66 -4.09 -5.38
N VAL A 31 -12.13 -4.90 -4.43
CA VAL A 31 -11.75 -4.89 -3.01
C VAL A 31 -11.55 -6.35 -2.56
N ALA A 32 -10.38 -6.69 -2.04
CA ALA A 32 -10.12 -8.03 -1.51
C ALA A 32 -11.01 -8.30 -0.27
N PRO A 33 -11.35 -9.56 0.03
CA PRO A 33 -12.12 -9.93 1.22
C PRO A 33 -11.44 -9.47 2.52
N TYR A 34 -12.19 -9.51 3.63
CA TYR A 34 -11.66 -9.18 4.95
C TYR A 34 -10.52 -10.12 5.35
N ASP A 35 -9.44 -9.56 5.91
CA ASP A 35 -8.30 -10.31 6.44
C ASP A 35 -7.88 -9.74 7.82
N GLU A 36 -8.09 -10.51 8.88
CA GLU A 36 -7.70 -10.15 10.25
C GLU A 36 -6.18 -9.95 10.40
N GLY A 37 -5.37 -10.66 9.59
CA GLY A 37 -3.92 -10.48 9.56
C GLY A 37 -3.50 -9.12 8.98
N LEU A 38 -4.28 -8.57 8.04
CA LEU A 38 -4.06 -7.21 7.54
C LEU A 38 -4.41 -6.16 8.61
N VAL A 39 -5.50 -6.36 9.37
CA VAL A 39 -5.88 -5.47 10.48
C VAL A 39 -4.82 -5.44 11.57
N THR A 40 -4.43 -6.62 12.06
CA THR A 40 -3.45 -6.76 13.14
C THR A 40 -2.05 -6.31 12.71
N GLY A 41 -1.63 -6.67 11.49
CA GLY A 41 -0.37 -6.22 10.91
C GLY A 41 -0.31 -4.69 10.74
N THR A 42 -1.41 -4.07 10.31
CA THR A 42 -1.50 -2.60 10.19
C THR A 42 -1.38 -1.90 11.54
N GLU A 43 -1.97 -2.47 12.60
CA GLU A 43 -1.83 -1.93 13.96
C GLU A 43 -0.39 -2.05 14.47
N ALA A 44 0.24 -3.22 14.28
CA ALA A 44 1.62 -3.46 14.67
C ALA A 44 2.57 -2.50 13.94
N PHE A 45 2.39 -2.33 12.63
CA PHE A 45 3.11 -1.36 11.82
C PHE A 45 2.96 0.05 12.38
N TYR A 46 1.73 0.48 12.69
CA TYR A 46 1.49 1.82 13.25
C TYR A 46 2.21 2.02 14.58
N LYS A 47 2.17 1.05 15.49
CA LYS A 47 2.85 1.14 16.79
C LYS A 47 4.36 1.33 16.61
N LYS A 48 4.98 0.56 15.71
CA LYS A 48 6.42 0.68 15.40
C LYS A 48 6.73 2.04 14.78
N ALA A 49 5.98 2.47 13.77
CA ALA A 49 6.16 3.76 13.11
C ALA A 49 5.99 4.93 14.08
N ALA A 50 4.98 4.88 14.94
CA ALA A 50 4.73 5.90 15.97
C ALA A 50 5.89 5.97 16.97
N GLY A 51 6.43 4.83 17.41
CA GLY A 51 7.60 4.80 18.31
C GLY A 51 8.83 5.47 17.70
N ILE A 52 9.12 5.18 16.42
CA ILE A 52 10.23 5.81 15.68
C ILE A 52 10.01 7.32 15.55
N ILE A 53 8.78 7.76 15.27
CA ILE A 53 8.43 9.18 15.17
C ILE A 53 8.58 9.89 16.51
N ASP A 54 8.09 9.30 17.59
CA ASP A 54 8.17 9.88 18.93
C ASP A 54 9.63 9.98 19.40
N GLU A 55 10.47 9.00 19.06
CA GLU A 55 11.91 9.11 19.24
C GLU A 55 12.50 10.29 18.46
N GLY A 56 12.16 10.41 17.17
CA GLY A 56 12.58 11.55 16.33
C GLY A 56 12.16 12.89 16.92
N ILE A 57 10.92 13.03 17.39
CA ILE A 57 10.42 14.24 18.08
C ILE A 57 11.25 14.56 19.33
N ARG A 58 11.69 13.55 20.07
CA ARG A 58 12.45 13.69 21.31
C ARG A 58 13.88 14.16 21.06
N VAL A 59 14.57 13.59 20.07
CA VAL A 59 16.00 13.85 19.82
C VAL A 59 16.24 14.98 18.84
N SER A 60 15.26 15.39 18.04
CA SER A 60 15.44 16.41 17.02
C SER A 60 15.44 17.85 17.55
N PRO A 61 16.21 18.75 16.92
CA PRO A 61 16.13 20.19 17.18
C PRO A 61 14.75 20.73 16.81
N ARG A 62 14.31 21.79 17.49
CA ARG A 62 13.03 22.45 17.24
C ARG A 62 13.11 23.40 16.05
N THR A 63 14.25 24.06 15.88
CA THR A 63 14.46 25.13 14.89
C THR A 63 15.68 24.86 14.00
N ASP A 64 15.77 25.58 12.89
CA ASP A 64 16.97 25.51 12.04
C ASP A 64 18.21 26.08 12.74
N GLN A 65 18.04 27.10 13.58
CA GLN A 65 19.13 27.69 14.35
C GLN A 65 19.70 26.70 15.38
N GLU A 66 18.85 25.91 16.04
CA GLU A 66 19.30 24.84 16.94
C GLU A 66 20.07 23.77 16.17
N ARG A 67 19.57 23.38 14.98
CA ARG A 67 20.22 22.40 14.12
C ARG A 67 21.60 22.86 13.65
N GLU A 68 21.75 24.12 13.25
CA GLU A 68 23.02 24.71 12.80
C GLU A 68 24.08 24.82 13.89
N ARG A 69 23.67 24.85 15.16
CA ARG A 69 24.58 24.89 16.32
C ARG A 69 25.16 23.52 16.69
N ILE A 70 24.69 22.44 16.05
CA ILE A 70 25.20 21.09 16.27
C ILE A 70 26.62 21.00 15.68
N GLN A 71 27.63 20.88 16.55
CA GLN A 71 29.04 20.88 16.15
C GLN A 71 29.44 19.61 15.39
N ASP A 72 28.90 18.45 15.79
CA ASP A 72 29.15 17.17 15.14
C ASP A 72 27.81 16.49 14.78
N PRO A 73 27.25 16.82 13.60
CA PRO A 73 26.01 16.22 13.15
C PRO A 73 26.07 14.69 13.03
N ASN A 74 27.21 14.11 12.67
CA ASN A 74 27.35 12.67 12.43
C ASN A 74 27.16 11.84 13.71
N ASN A 75 27.52 12.39 14.86
CA ASN A 75 27.36 11.74 16.16
C ASN A 75 26.05 12.08 16.87
N HIS A 76 25.24 12.99 16.32
CA HIS A 76 23.99 13.41 16.94
C HIS A 76 22.91 12.31 16.90
N ASP A 77 22.14 12.16 17.98
CA ASP A 77 21.09 11.12 18.08
C ASP A 77 19.99 11.25 17.02
N ALA A 78 19.77 12.47 16.53
CA ALA A 78 18.81 12.77 15.47
C ALA A 78 19.34 12.56 14.04
N HIS A 79 20.60 12.14 13.88
CA HIS A 79 21.22 11.96 12.57
C HIS A 79 20.60 10.78 11.81
N PHE A 80 20.50 10.91 10.49
CA PHE A 80 19.92 9.89 9.59
C PHE A 80 20.42 8.47 9.87
N SER A 81 21.71 8.27 10.13
CA SER A 81 22.29 6.94 10.40
C SER A 81 21.68 6.23 11.63
N ARG A 82 21.08 6.97 12.58
CA ARG A 82 20.35 6.40 13.73
C ARG A 82 18.94 5.92 13.37
N PHE A 83 18.42 6.37 12.22
CA PHE A 83 17.05 6.10 11.75
C PHE A 83 17.01 5.25 10.49
N GLU A 84 18.08 5.19 9.71
CA GLU A 84 18.18 4.36 8.52
C GLU A 84 17.77 2.90 8.74
N PRO A 85 18.32 2.16 9.72
CA PRO A 85 17.88 0.79 9.98
C PRO A 85 16.39 0.73 10.35
N LYS A 86 15.88 1.72 11.08
CA LYS A 86 14.47 1.80 11.48
C LYS A 86 13.53 2.03 10.29
N TYR A 87 13.95 2.80 9.29
CA TYR A 87 13.19 2.93 8.04
C TYR A 87 13.23 1.65 7.23
N SER A 88 14.38 0.99 7.18
CA SER A 88 14.52 -0.28 6.46
C SER A 88 13.62 -1.35 7.07
N ASP A 89 13.57 -1.41 8.40
CA ASP A 89 12.65 -2.27 9.15
C ASP A 89 11.16 -1.97 8.85
N LEU A 90 10.78 -0.70 8.74
CA LEU A 90 9.40 -0.33 8.36
C LEU A 90 9.09 -0.67 6.91
N LEU A 91 10.06 -0.56 6.00
CA LEU A 91 9.88 -0.94 4.60
C LEU A 91 9.60 -2.44 4.49
N VAL A 92 10.39 -3.28 5.17
CA VAL A 92 10.16 -4.74 5.23
C VAL A 92 8.78 -5.07 5.81
N ASP A 93 8.36 -4.41 6.89
CA ASP A 93 7.03 -4.63 7.44
C ASP A 93 5.92 -4.24 6.45
N SER A 94 6.11 -3.15 5.69
CA SER A 94 5.14 -2.73 4.67
C SER A 94 5.11 -3.67 3.45
N GLU A 95 6.25 -4.23 3.05
CA GLU A 95 6.34 -5.24 2.00
C GLU A 95 5.57 -6.50 2.39
N ALA A 96 5.69 -6.94 3.65
CA ALA A 96 4.92 -8.07 4.17
C ALA A 96 3.40 -7.82 4.11
N LEU A 97 2.95 -6.60 4.41
CA LEU A 97 1.54 -6.21 4.27
C LEU A 97 1.08 -6.19 2.81
N VAL A 98 1.92 -5.70 1.89
CA VAL A 98 1.63 -5.71 0.45
C VAL A 98 1.52 -7.15 -0.06
N LEU A 99 2.47 -8.03 0.29
CA LEU A 99 2.43 -9.44 -0.08
C LEU A 99 1.15 -10.11 0.42
N ARG A 100 0.80 -9.89 1.68
CA ARG A 100 -0.45 -10.43 2.25
C ARG A 100 -1.68 -9.92 1.50
N ALA A 101 -1.75 -8.61 1.23
CA ALA A 101 -2.87 -7.99 0.51
C ALA A 101 -3.04 -8.55 -0.91
N ILE A 102 -1.94 -8.89 -1.58
CA ILE A 102 -1.95 -9.52 -2.91
C ILE A 102 -2.39 -10.97 -2.82
N THR A 103 -1.83 -11.75 -1.87
CA THR A 103 -2.23 -13.16 -1.69
C THR A 103 -3.68 -13.32 -1.26
N GLY A 104 -4.25 -12.31 -0.58
CA GLY A 104 -5.66 -12.29 -0.18
C GLY A 104 -6.62 -11.85 -1.29
N SER A 105 -6.12 -11.24 -2.37
CA SER A 105 -6.91 -11.06 -3.60
C SER A 105 -6.80 -12.33 -4.44
N TYR A 106 -7.93 -12.90 -4.84
CA TYR A 106 -8.07 -14.27 -5.39
C TYR A 106 -7.28 -14.60 -6.68
N GLU A 107 -6.41 -13.71 -7.17
CA GLU A 107 -5.49 -13.99 -8.27
C GLU A 107 -4.08 -13.53 -7.92
N ILE A 108 -3.19 -14.48 -7.59
CA ILE A 108 -1.76 -14.30 -7.88
C ILE A 108 -1.61 -14.46 -9.40
N ASP A 109 -2.08 -13.47 -10.17
CA ASP A 109 -1.76 -13.35 -11.60
C ASP A 109 -0.31 -12.85 -11.75
N LYS A 110 0.18 -12.72 -13.00
CA LYS A 110 1.41 -12.05 -13.45
C LYS A 110 1.79 -10.81 -12.65
N VAL A 111 0.83 -10.13 -12.02
CA VAL A 111 1.04 -8.98 -11.13
C VAL A 111 1.82 -9.34 -9.86
N GLY A 112 1.56 -10.49 -9.22
CA GLY A 112 2.31 -10.95 -8.04
C GLY A 112 3.76 -11.30 -8.39
N GLN A 113 3.98 -11.95 -9.54
CA GLN A 113 5.33 -12.24 -10.05
C GLN A 113 6.08 -10.97 -10.43
N LYS A 114 5.41 -10.00 -11.07
CA LYS A 114 6.02 -8.72 -11.43
C LYS A 114 6.33 -7.84 -10.21
N LEU A 115 5.53 -7.91 -9.15
CA LEU A 115 5.86 -7.29 -7.89
C LEU A 115 7.12 -7.93 -7.29
N GLN A 116 7.21 -9.26 -7.31
CA GLN A 116 8.40 -9.96 -6.82
C GLN A 116 9.64 -9.53 -7.60
N GLU A 117 9.58 -9.49 -8.95
CA GLU A 117 10.67 -8.97 -9.80
C GLU A 117 11.04 -7.51 -9.47
N LYS A 118 10.06 -6.65 -9.14
CA LYS A 118 10.31 -5.25 -8.77
C LYS A 118 10.84 -5.09 -7.35
N ILE A 119 10.46 -5.96 -6.42
CA ILE A 119 11.04 -6.05 -5.08
C ILE A 119 12.50 -6.50 -5.22
N ASP A 120 12.78 -7.49 -6.07
CA ASP A 120 14.14 -7.92 -6.37
C ASP A 120 14.95 -6.78 -7.01
N GLU A 121 14.39 -6.04 -7.97
CA GLU A 121 15.03 -4.82 -8.50
C GLU A 121 15.22 -3.72 -7.43
N PHE A 122 14.32 -3.60 -6.45
CA PHE A 122 14.43 -2.62 -5.35
C PHE A 122 15.54 -2.99 -4.36
N ILE A 123 15.65 -4.28 -4.01
CA ILE A 123 16.74 -4.84 -3.21
C ILE A 123 18.08 -4.59 -3.93
N GLU A 124 18.12 -4.74 -5.25
CA GLU A 124 19.33 -4.55 -6.04
C GLU A 124 19.70 -3.09 -6.33
N LYS A 125 18.74 -2.16 -6.45
CA LYS A 125 18.99 -0.80 -7.00
C LYS A 125 18.96 0.37 -6.00
N GLN A 126 18.56 0.20 -4.74
CA GLN A 126 18.58 1.26 -3.69
C GLN A 126 18.15 2.69 -4.16
N ILE A 127 17.10 2.86 -4.98
CA ILE A 127 16.68 4.18 -5.50
C ILE A 127 15.16 4.43 -5.41
N PRO A 128 14.71 5.70 -5.20
CA PRO A 128 13.44 6.06 -4.53
C PRO A 128 12.16 6.15 -5.41
N SER A 129 12.20 5.89 -6.71
CA SER A 129 11.08 6.28 -7.59
C SER A 129 9.97 5.22 -7.78
N VAL A 130 9.94 4.18 -6.94
CA VAL A 130 9.00 3.06 -7.08
C VAL A 130 7.54 3.54 -7.01
N CYS A 131 7.23 4.55 -6.18
CA CYS A 131 5.87 5.06 -6.00
C CYS A 131 5.19 5.63 -7.26
N GLN A 132 5.96 6.10 -8.23
CA GLN A 132 5.42 6.64 -9.48
C GLN A 132 5.23 5.53 -10.53
N GLY A 133 6.17 4.58 -10.60
CA GLY A 133 6.09 3.43 -11.53
C GLY A 133 5.16 2.30 -11.07
N LEU A 134 4.99 2.12 -9.76
CA LEU A 134 4.07 1.12 -9.22
C LEU A 134 2.64 1.44 -9.69
N SER A 135 2.15 2.67 -9.49
CA SER A 135 0.74 3.03 -9.76
C SER A 135 0.24 2.68 -11.18
N GLU A 136 1.10 2.80 -12.20
CA GLU A 136 0.78 2.44 -13.59
C GLU A 136 0.67 0.93 -13.82
N GLU A 137 1.52 0.13 -13.17
CA GLU A 137 1.48 -1.34 -13.27
C GLU A 137 0.40 -1.98 -12.38
N PHE A 138 0.07 -1.34 -11.24
CA PHE A 138 -1.02 -1.73 -10.32
C PHE A 138 -2.40 -1.23 -10.75
N GLY A 139 -2.54 -0.74 -12.00
CA GLY A 139 -3.85 -0.46 -12.59
C GLY A 139 -4.84 -1.64 -12.51
N LYS A 140 -4.33 -2.87 -12.26
CA LYS A 140 -5.09 -4.12 -12.16
C LYS A 140 -5.22 -4.72 -10.75
N THR A 141 -4.63 -4.16 -9.69
CA THR A 141 -4.76 -4.73 -8.33
C THR A 141 -5.92 -4.16 -7.53
N SER A 142 -6.35 -4.91 -6.51
CA SER A 142 -7.37 -4.49 -5.55
C SER A 142 -7.00 -3.17 -4.86
N LEU A 143 -8.04 -2.40 -4.47
CA LEU A 143 -7.86 -1.18 -3.67
C LEU A 143 -7.13 -1.45 -2.35
N THR A 144 -7.26 -2.67 -1.81
CA THR A 144 -6.54 -3.11 -0.61
C THR A 144 -5.04 -3.14 -0.84
N THR A 145 -4.57 -3.74 -1.92
CA THR A 145 -3.15 -3.74 -2.27
C THR A 145 -2.61 -2.32 -2.44
N LYS A 146 -3.36 -1.45 -3.12
CA LYS A 146 -2.97 -0.04 -3.34
C LYS A 146 -2.76 0.71 -2.02
N ASN A 147 -3.63 0.50 -1.04
CA ASN A 147 -3.49 1.11 0.28
C ASN A 147 -2.16 0.75 0.97
N TYR A 148 -1.70 -0.50 0.85
CA TYR A 148 -0.44 -0.94 1.46
C TYR A 148 0.79 -0.50 0.66
N ILE A 149 0.67 -0.41 -0.66
CA ILE A 149 1.70 0.21 -1.51
C ILE A 149 1.86 1.70 -1.14
N ASP A 150 0.76 2.42 -0.94
CA ASP A 150 0.79 3.82 -0.48
C ASP A 150 1.48 3.94 0.89
N LEU A 151 1.25 2.99 1.79
CA LEU A 151 1.89 2.93 3.12
C LEU A 151 3.41 2.75 3.00
N MET A 152 3.87 1.80 2.19
CA MET A 152 5.29 1.60 1.87
C MET A 152 5.90 2.88 1.28
N CYS A 153 5.17 3.52 0.37
CA CYS A 153 5.58 4.77 -0.26
C CYS A 153 5.73 5.95 0.71
N ILE A 154 4.88 6.03 1.73
CA ILE A 154 5.03 7.02 2.80
C ILE A 154 6.39 6.84 3.50
N VAL A 155 6.76 5.61 3.87
CA VAL A 155 8.02 5.32 4.56
C VAL A 155 9.23 5.58 3.66
N SER A 156 9.18 5.16 2.40
CA SER A 156 10.25 5.41 1.43
C SER A 156 10.55 6.91 1.30
N LYS A 157 9.51 7.73 1.14
CA LYS A 157 9.63 9.20 1.13
C LYS A 157 10.09 9.80 2.46
N TRP A 158 9.93 9.09 3.57
CA TRP A 158 10.48 9.53 4.86
C TRP A 158 12.00 9.30 4.92
N LYS A 159 12.46 8.14 4.45
CA LYS A 159 13.89 7.82 4.34
C LYS A 159 14.59 8.84 3.43
N GLU A 160 14.09 9.01 2.21
CA GLU A 160 14.62 9.94 1.21
C GLU A 160 14.73 11.38 1.75
N ARG A 161 13.66 11.91 2.36
CA ARG A 161 13.68 13.28 2.90
C ARG A 161 14.59 13.46 4.10
N HIS A 162 14.87 12.40 4.86
CA HIS A 162 15.82 12.47 5.98
C HIS A 162 17.27 12.45 5.47
N GLU A 163 17.55 11.70 4.41
CA GLU A 163 18.86 11.63 3.77
C GLU A 163 19.14 12.87 2.87
N ASN A 164 18.11 13.60 2.48
CA ASN A 164 18.27 14.75 1.60
C ASN A 164 19.04 15.90 2.30
N LYS A 165 20.24 16.19 1.80
CA LYS A 165 21.13 17.25 2.32
C LYS A 165 20.55 18.65 2.18
N GLU A 166 19.81 18.94 1.12
CA GLU A 166 19.18 20.26 0.92
C GLU A 166 18.11 20.52 1.99
N LEU A 167 17.20 19.56 2.20
CA LEU A 167 16.14 19.64 3.21
C LEU A 167 16.70 19.65 4.64
N THR A 168 17.85 19.01 4.85
CA THR A 168 18.50 18.91 6.16
C THR A 168 19.62 19.91 6.40
N ARG A 169 19.84 20.88 5.50
CA ARG A 169 20.94 21.85 5.58
C ARG A 169 22.31 21.18 5.81
N ASN A 170 22.59 20.12 5.05
CA ASN A 170 23.81 19.30 5.10
C ASN A 170 24.07 18.58 6.43
N THR A 171 23.12 18.57 7.37
CA THR A 171 23.30 17.89 8.67
C THR A 171 22.74 16.48 8.71
N LEU A 172 21.87 16.11 7.76
CA LEU A 172 21.07 14.88 7.80
C LEU A 172 20.25 14.72 9.08
N ILE A 173 19.87 15.85 9.69
CA ILE A 173 19.03 15.92 10.89
C ILE A 173 17.73 16.64 10.54
N LEU A 174 16.61 15.97 10.80
CA LEU A 174 15.28 16.57 10.71
C LEU A 174 14.95 17.41 11.95
N LYS A 175 14.10 18.42 11.79
CA LYS A 175 13.53 19.17 12.91
C LYS A 175 12.34 18.43 13.50
N ARG A 176 11.98 18.75 14.75
CA ARG A 176 10.78 18.24 15.44
C ARG A 176 9.52 18.38 14.58
N ALA A 177 9.31 19.54 13.94
CA ALA A 177 8.14 19.77 13.09
C ALA A 177 8.04 18.79 11.90
N ASN A 178 9.17 18.31 11.36
CA ASN A 178 9.16 17.30 10.30
C ASN A 178 8.58 15.98 10.81
N TRP A 179 8.92 15.58 12.04
CA TRP A 179 8.42 14.36 12.67
C TRP A 179 6.95 14.47 13.08
N GLU A 180 6.53 15.61 13.61
CA GLU A 180 5.12 15.89 13.91
C GLU A 180 4.25 15.80 12.66
N GLY A 181 4.74 16.32 11.53
CA GLY A 181 4.09 16.14 10.23
C GLY A 181 3.92 14.66 9.85
N ARG A 182 4.96 13.83 10.08
CA ARG A 182 4.90 12.38 9.83
C ARG A 182 3.88 11.68 10.72
N LYS A 183 3.78 12.07 12.00
CA LYS A 183 2.78 11.53 12.95
C LYS A 183 1.36 11.70 12.42
N LYS A 184 1.04 12.90 11.93
CA LYS A 184 -0.27 13.20 11.33
C LYS A 184 -0.51 12.39 10.06
N THR A 185 0.47 12.33 9.15
CA THR A 185 0.35 11.58 7.90
C THR A 185 0.09 10.10 8.16
N ILE A 186 0.87 9.46 9.04
CA ILE A 186 0.74 8.01 9.26
C ILE A 186 -0.53 7.65 10.00
N PHE A 187 -0.93 8.45 10.99
CA PHE A 187 -2.20 8.25 11.68
C PHE A 187 -3.38 8.26 10.70
N ASN A 188 -3.43 9.25 9.80
CA ASN A 188 -4.50 9.37 8.82
C ASN A 188 -4.51 8.23 7.81
N ALA A 189 -3.33 7.82 7.32
CA ALA A 189 -3.21 6.69 6.40
C ALA A 189 -3.71 5.39 7.06
N ILE A 190 -3.23 5.09 8.27
CA ILE A 190 -3.62 3.89 9.02
C ILE A 190 -5.11 3.90 9.34
N LEU A 191 -5.66 5.04 9.75
CA LEU A 191 -7.09 5.16 10.03
C LEU A 191 -7.95 4.90 8.77
N ALA A 192 -7.51 5.37 7.61
CA ALA A 192 -8.21 5.11 6.34
C ALA A 192 -8.18 3.61 5.99
N ILE A 193 -7.02 2.95 6.14
CA ILE A 193 -6.86 1.51 5.91
C ILE A 193 -7.76 0.71 6.86
N GLN A 194 -7.69 0.98 8.16
CA GLN A 194 -8.47 0.28 9.18
C GLN A 194 -9.98 0.44 8.98
N LYS A 195 -10.44 1.63 8.56
CA LYS A 195 -11.85 1.85 8.18
C LYS A 195 -12.25 1.03 6.97
N ALA A 196 -11.39 0.94 5.95
CA ALA A 196 -11.64 0.13 4.76
C ALA A 196 -11.76 -1.36 5.12
N GLU A 197 -10.82 -1.91 5.91
CA GLU A 197 -10.87 -3.31 6.35
C GLU A 197 -12.07 -3.60 7.26
N SER A 198 -12.36 -2.69 8.20
CA SER A 198 -13.51 -2.86 9.12
C SER A 198 -14.85 -2.84 8.39
N LYS A 199 -14.97 -2.10 7.27
CA LYS A 199 -16.18 -2.09 6.45
C LYS A 199 -16.42 -3.47 5.82
N LYS A 200 -15.37 -4.10 5.29
CA LYS A 200 -15.46 -5.45 4.70
C LYS A 200 -15.98 -6.48 5.71
N LYS A 201 -15.55 -6.38 6.98
CA LYS A 201 -16.01 -7.26 8.07
C LYS A 201 -17.51 -7.15 8.35
N LYS A 202 -18.11 -5.98 8.09
CA LYS A 202 -19.55 -5.74 8.29
C LYS A 202 -20.41 -6.18 7.11
N ASP A 203 -19.80 -6.22 5.92
CA ASP A 203 -20.46 -6.58 4.67
C ASP A 203 -20.40 -8.11 4.41
N GLN A 204 -19.76 -8.87 5.33
CA GLN A 204 -19.72 -10.34 5.40
C GLN A 204 -20.80 -10.86 6.37
#